data_AF-A0A7W5F6G4-F1
#
_entry.id   AF-A0A7W5F6G4-F1
#
_cell.length_a   1.000
_cell.length_b   1.000
_cell.length_c   1.000
_cell.angle_alpha   90.00
_cell.angle_beta   90.00
_cell.angle_gamma   90.00
#
_symmetry.space_group_name_H-M   'P 1'
#
loop_
_entity.id
_entity.type
_entity.pdbx_description
1 polymer ?
#
loop_
_entity_poly.entity_id
_entity_poly.type
_entity_poly.pdbx_seq_one_letter_code
_entity_poly.pdbx_strand_id
1 'polypeptide(L)'
;MKTNTRRLARVIVVPAVCALALSACGGAERPTADELSESLKGGKAAEVLKLPSSVPEPAVDCIAETLVDSDISDEALANLMEGKDNTREEKDEDVIEGLSDDIQKCVTDAIK
;
A
#
# COMPACT_ATOMS: atom_id res chain seq x y z
N MET A 1 -53.30 -3.41 -25.36
CA MET A 1 -52.16 -2.97 -24.51
C MET A 1 -51.28 -4.16 -24.17
N LYS A 2 -50.03 -4.18 -24.63
CA LYS A 2 -48.78 -4.43 -23.86
C LYS A 2 -47.69 -4.87 -24.84
N THR A 3 -46.90 -3.89 -25.25
CA THR A 3 -45.72 -4.03 -26.09
C THR A 3 -44.51 -4.49 -25.28
N ASN A 4 -43.56 -5.02 -26.04
CA ASN A 4 -42.12 -4.87 -25.91
C ASN A 4 -41.28 -5.95 -25.22
N THR A 5 -40.69 -6.75 -26.12
CA THR A 5 -39.27 -6.69 -26.44
C THR A 5 -38.34 -7.27 -25.39
N ARG A 6 -37.88 -8.47 -25.76
CA ARG A 6 -36.88 -9.30 -25.13
C ARG A 6 -35.68 -8.46 -24.71
N ARG A 7 -35.36 -8.55 -23.41
CA ARG A 7 -34.23 -7.86 -22.79
C ARG A 7 -32.93 -8.25 -23.47
N LEU A 8 -32.14 -7.22 -23.64
CA LEU A 8 -30.86 -7.15 -24.31
C LEU A 8 -29.78 -7.93 -23.56
N ALA A 9 -28.88 -8.46 -24.37
CA ALA A 9 -27.43 -8.49 -24.14
C ALA A 9 -26.93 -9.11 -22.83
N ARG A 10 -26.59 -10.39 -22.95
CA ARG A 10 -25.61 -11.11 -22.14
C ARG A 10 -24.25 -10.38 -22.26
N VAL A 11 -23.94 -9.48 -21.32
CA VAL A 11 -22.59 -8.94 -21.13
C VAL A 11 -22.03 -9.63 -19.89
N ILE A 12 -21.18 -10.63 -20.13
CA ILE A 12 -20.32 -11.20 -19.10
C ILE A 12 -19.17 -10.21 -18.95
N VAL A 13 -19.25 -9.35 -17.93
CA VAL A 13 -18.09 -8.59 -17.44
C VAL A 13 -17.46 -9.47 -16.37
N VAL A 14 -16.31 -10.07 -16.67
CA VAL A 14 -15.42 -10.66 -15.67
C VAL A 14 -14.42 -9.58 -15.32
N PRO A 15 -14.54 -8.89 -14.16
CA PRO A 15 -13.36 -8.35 -13.52
C PRO A 15 -12.68 -9.52 -12.82
N ALA A 16 -11.53 -9.92 -13.36
CA ALA A 16 -10.59 -10.78 -12.67
C ALA A 16 -10.08 -10.04 -11.43
N VAL A 17 -10.55 -10.43 -10.24
CA VAL A 17 -9.86 -10.17 -8.97
C VAL A 17 -9.88 -11.49 -8.18
N CYS A 18 -9.08 -12.44 -8.67
CA CYS A 18 -8.73 -13.64 -7.91
C CYS A 18 -7.42 -13.35 -7.17
N ALA A 19 -7.50 -12.87 -5.93
CA ALA A 19 -6.37 -12.89 -4.99
C ALA A 19 -6.76 -12.88 -3.50
N LEU A 20 -8.01 -13.19 -3.13
CA LEU A 20 -8.41 -13.33 -1.70
C LEU A 20 -8.12 -14.75 -1.15
N ALA A 21 -7.07 -15.39 -1.63
CA ALA A 21 -6.69 -16.71 -1.15
C ALA A 21 -5.35 -16.59 -0.43
N LEU A 22 -5.38 -16.40 0.90
CA LEU A 22 -4.51 -17.08 1.91
C LEU A 22 -4.35 -16.40 3.30
N SER A 23 -5.15 -15.42 3.75
CA SER A 23 -5.12 -14.98 5.18
C SER A 23 -5.77 -15.94 6.19
N ALA A 24 -5.81 -17.23 5.87
CA ALA A 24 -6.21 -18.27 6.82
C ALA A 24 -4.97 -19.01 7.37
N CYS A 25 -4.00 -18.27 7.91
CA CYS A 25 -2.96 -18.83 8.79
C CYS A 25 -2.35 -17.80 9.76
N GLY A 26 -3.18 -17.03 10.48
CA GLY A 26 -2.81 -16.45 11.79
C GLY A 26 -1.56 -15.56 11.91
N GLY A 27 -1.07 -14.99 10.81
CA GLY A 27 -0.07 -13.90 10.78
C GLY A 27 -0.73 -12.61 10.33
N ALA A 28 -0.13 -11.45 10.61
CA ALA A 28 -0.63 -10.19 10.07
C ALA A 28 -0.71 -10.27 8.54
N GLU A 29 -1.86 -9.92 7.95
CA GLU A 29 -1.97 -9.87 6.49
C GLU A 29 -1.14 -8.69 5.98
N ARG A 30 -0.25 -8.96 5.02
CA ARG A 30 0.60 -7.94 4.43
C ARG A 30 -0.27 -6.85 3.79
N PRO A 31 -0.15 -5.58 4.22
CA PRO A 31 -0.92 -4.51 3.63
C PRO A 31 -0.52 -4.30 2.17
N THR A 32 -1.50 -3.90 1.37
CA THR A 32 -1.29 -3.55 -0.04
C THR A 32 -0.67 -2.16 -0.18
N ALA A 33 -0.06 -1.88 -1.34
CA ALA A 33 0.51 -0.56 -1.62
C ALA A 33 -0.58 0.54 -1.53
N ASP A 34 -1.79 0.26 -2.00
CA ASP A 34 -2.92 1.20 -1.91
C ASP A 34 -3.28 1.52 -0.45
N GLU A 35 -3.37 0.51 0.44
CA GLU A 35 -3.67 0.71 1.86
C GLU A 35 -2.55 1.48 2.57
N LEU A 36 -1.31 1.22 2.21
CA LEU A 36 -0.15 1.92 2.77
C LEU A 36 -0.10 3.37 2.28
N SER A 37 -0.40 3.62 0.99
CA SER A 37 -0.58 4.96 0.42
C SER A 37 -1.67 5.75 1.12
N GLU A 38 -2.83 5.14 1.39
CA GLU A 38 -3.90 5.80 2.13
C GLU A 38 -3.47 6.15 3.56
N SER A 39 -2.71 5.28 4.24
CA SER A 39 -2.16 5.57 5.56
C SER A 39 -1.12 6.70 5.55
N LEU A 40 -0.26 6.72 4.53
CA LEU A 40 0.73 7.78 4.31
C LEU A 40 0.04 9.13 4.07
N LYS A 41 -1.00 9.16 3.22
CA LYS A 41 -1.85 10.36 3.01
C LYS A 41 -2.59 10.76 4.28
N GLY A 42 -3.03 9.78 5.07
CA GLY A 42 -3.70 9.96 6.36
C GLY A 42 -2.77 10.42 7.50
N GLY A 43 -1.46 10.47 7.27
CA GLY A 43 -0.46 10.98 8.22
C GLY A 43 0.10 9.96 9.21
N LYS A 44 -0.50 8.77 9.32
CA LYS A 44 -0.07 7.76 10.31
C LYS A 44 1.28 7.16 9.96
N ALA A 45 1.38 6.54 8.78
CA ALA A 45 2.64 6.00 8.28
C ALA A 45 3.65 7.10 7.98
N ALA A 46 3.19 8.28 7.53
CA ALA A 46 4.06 9.40 7.21
C ALA A 46 4.79 9.95 8.45
N GLU A 47 4.13 9.97 9.61
CA GLU A 47 4.75 10.38 10.88
C GLU A 47 5.85 9.41 11.31
N VAL A 48 5.60 8.10 11.20
CA VAL A 48 6.59 7.06 11.52
C VAL A 48 7.80 7.14 10.59
N LEU A 49 7.57 7.31 9.28
CA LEU A 49 8.64 7.48 8.29
C LEU A 49 9.27 8.88 8.29
N LYS A 50 8.82 9.78 9.17
CA LYS A 50 9.27 11.19 9.26
C LYS A 50 9.20 11.91 7.91
N LEU A 51 8.21 11.55 7.09
CA LEU A 51 7.98 12.18 5.80
C LEU A 51 7.43 13.60 6.01
N PRO A 52 7.78 14.55 5.13
CA PRO A 52 7.22 15.88 5.21
C PRO A 52 5.69 15.85 5.02
N SER A 53 4.95 16.75 5.65
CA SER A 53 3.49 16.80 5.55
C SER A 53 2.96 17.15 4.15
N SER A 54 3.85 17.35 3.18
CA SER A 54 3.57 17.86 1.84
C SER A 54 4.21 16.99 0.75
N VAL A 55 4.26 15.67 0.97
CA VAL A 55 4.72 14.72 -0.08
C VAL A 55 3.69 14.71 -1.22
N PRO A 56 4.12 14.86 -2.49
CA PRO A 56 3.22 14.69 -3.64
C PRO A 56 2.60 13.30 -3.68
N GLU A 57 1.34 13.16 -4.11
CA GLU A 57 0.70 11.84 -4.27
C GLU A 57 1.53 10.80 -5.03
N PRO A 58 2.16 11.10 -6.19
CA PRO A 58 2.99 10.10 -6.88
C PRO A 58 4.23 9.67 -6.08
N ALA A 59 4.76 10.52 -5.19
CA ALA A 59 5.80 10.11 -4.26
C ALA A 59 5.25 9.20 -3.17
N VAL A 60 4.04 9.46 -2.68
CA VAL A 60 3.38 8.59 -1.70
C VAL A 60 3.17 7.19 -2.28
N ASP A 61 2.66 7.10 -3.51
CA ASP A 61 2.41 5.82 -4.18
C ASP A 61 3.71 5.06 -4.45
N CYS A 62 4.77 5.75 -4.88
CA CYS A 62 6.10 5.15 -5.06
C CYS A 62 6.72 4.65 -3.74
N ILE A 63 6.57 5.41 -2.64
CA ILE A 63 7.04 5.00 -1.31
C ILE A 63 6.27 3.77 -0.83
N ALA A 64 4.94 3.76 -1.03
CA ALA A 64 4.10 2.64 -0.65
C ALA A 64 4.47 1.35 -1.40
N GLU A 65 4.68 1.44 -2.71
CA GLU A 65 5.17 0.33 -3.53
C GLU A 65 6.55 -0.14 -3.06
N THR A 66 7.47 0.78 -2.79
CA THR A 66 8.83 0.45 -2.31
C THR A 66 8.79 -0.33 -0.99
N LEU A 67 7.91 0.06 -0.06
CA LEU A 67 7.78 -0.60 1.23
C LEU A 67 7.11 -1.98 1.11
N VAL A 68 6.07 -2.10 0.26
CA VAL A 68 5.41 -3.39 0.01
C VAL A 68 6.30 -4.33 -0.82
N ASP A 69 7.17 -3.83 -1.69
CA ASP A 69 8.11 -4.69 -2.44
C ASP A 69 9.37 -5.04 -1.63
N SER A 70 9.60 -4.38 -0.49
CA SER A 70 10.77 -4.62 0.35
C SER A 70 10.71 -5.92 1.14
N ASP A 71 11.84 -6.29 1.76
CA ASP A 71 11.95 -7.44 2.65
C ASP A 71 11.40 -7.18 4.08
N ILE A 72 10.69 -6.08 4.31
CA ILE A 72 10.06 -5.77 5.60
C ILE A 72 8.97 -6.80 5.91
N SER A 73 8.93 -7.25 7.17
CA SER A 73 7.91 -8.18 7.65
C SER A 73 6.49 -7.64 7.52
N ASP A 74 5.53 -8.54 7.29
CA ASP A 74 4.10 -8.19 7.16
C ASP A 74 3.57 -7.51 8.44
N GLU A 75 4.02 -7.94 9.61
CA GLU A 75 3.73 -7.29 10.88
C GLU A 75 4.28 -5.86 10.95
N ALA A 76 5.51 -5.62 10.48
CA ALA A 76 6.10 -4.29 10.49
C ALA A 76 5.39 -3.34 9.53
N LEU A 77 5.03 -3.81 8.33
CA LEU A 77 4.23 -3.02 7.39
C LEU A 77 2.82 -2.71 7.95
N ALA A 78 2.18 -3.68 8.61
CA ALA A 78 0.90 -3.45 9.28
C ALA A 78 1.03 -2.44 10.43
N ASN A 79 2.09 -2.53 11.24
CA ASN A 79 2.37 -1.55 12.30
C ASN A 79 2.61 -0.16 11.71
N LEU A 80 3.36 -0.06 10.62
CA LEU A 80 3.63 1.20 9.92
C LEU A 80 2.34 1.85 9.42
N MET A 81 1.48 1.06 8.75
CA MET A 81 0.15 1.48 8.31
C MET A 81 -0.70 1.99 9.48
N GLU A 82 -0.60 1.36 10.65
CA GLU A 82 -1.34 1.78 11.84
C GLU A 82 -0.73 2.99 12.58
N GLY A 83 0.45 3.47 12.15
CA GLY A 83 1.19 4.54 12.83
C GLY A 83 1.84 4.08 14.14
N LYS A 84 2.12 2.79 14.25
CA LYS A 84 2.81 2.20 15.40
C LYS A 84 4.31 2.17 15.11
N ASP A 85 5.09 2.76 16.01
CA ASP A 85 6.56 2.80 15.99
C ASP A 85 7.20 1.44 16.37
N ASN A 86 6.51 0.33 16.04
CA ASN A 86 6.80 -1.02 16.51
C ASN A 86 7.45 -1.85 15.41
N THR A 87 8.35 -1.28 14.61
CA THR A 87 9.31 -2.07 13.83
C THR A 87 10.21 -2.82 14.81
N ARG A 88 9.69 -3.89 15.39
CA ARG A 88 10.23 -4.54 16.60
C ARG A 88 11.48 -5.37 16.32
N GLU A 89 11.84 -5.53 15.05
CA GLU A 89 12.99 -6.30 14.63
C GLU A 89 14.03 -5.37 14.00
N GLU A 90 15.27 -5.41 14.52
CA GLU A 90 16.41 -4.65 13.99
C GLU A 90 16.58 -4.85 12.47
N LYS A 91 16.21 -6.03 11.97
CA LYS A 91 16.25 -6.34 10.53
C LYS A 91 15.28 -5.49 9.71
N ASP A 92 14.07 -5.23 10.22
CA ASP A 92 13.10 -4.41 9.51
C ASP A 92 13.54 -2.94 9.53
N GLU A 93 14.17 -2.49 10.63
CA GLU A 93 14.79 -1.16 10.71
C GLU A 93 15.94 -1.01 9.70
N ASP A 94 16.85 -1.98 9.62
CA ASP A 94 17.95 -2.00 8.65
C ASP A 94 17.44 -1.96 7.20
N VAL A 95 16.36 -2.68 6.90
CA VAL A 95 15.73 -2.66 5.56
C VAL A 95 15.14 -1.27 5.29
N ILE A 96 14.38 -0.69 6.22
CA ILE A 96 13.83 0.67 6.06
C ILE A 96 14.94 1.70 5.86
N GLU A 97 16.02 1.62 6.63
CA GLU A 97 17.17 2.51 6.46
C GLU A 97 17.81 2.33 5.07
N GLY A 98 17.93 1.08 4.61
CA GLY A 98 18.41 0.75 3.26
C GLY A 98 17.52 1.29 2.13
N LEU A 99 16.22 1.43 2.36
CA LEU A 99 15.25 2.00 1.41
C LEU A 99 15.28 3.53 1.37
N SER A 100 16.03 4.20 2.25
CA SER A 100 16.07 5.67 2.33
C SER A 100 16.43 6.31 0.99
N ASP A 101 17.33 5.70 0.21
CA ASP A 101 17.72 6.19 -1.11
C ASP A 101 16.59 6.06 -2.13
N ASP A 102 15.82 4.98 -2.08
CA ASP A 102 14.69 4.74 -2.99
C ASP A 102 13.50 5.63 -2.62
N ILE A 103 13.23 5.83 -1.33
CA ILE A 103 12.27 6.81 -0.83
C ILE A 103 12.66 8.22 -1.29
N GLN A 104 13.94 8.60 -1.23
CA GLN A 104 14.41 9.89 -1.73
C GLN A 104 14.24 10.02 -3.25
N LYS A 105 14.48 8.95 -4.02
CA LYS A 105 14.21 8.93 -5.47
C LYS A 105 12.73 9.14 -5.74
N CYS A 106 11.83 8.47 -5.02
CA CYS A 106 10.38 8.65 -5.14
C CYS A 106 9.97 10.12 -4.97
N VAL A 107 10.49 10.78 -3.94
CA VAL A 107 10.22 12.20 -3.69
C VAL A 107 10.81 13.09 -4.79
N THR A 108 12.04 12.81 -5.24
CA THR A 108 12.74 13.61 -6.24
C THR A 108 12.09 13.50 -7.62
N ASP A 109 11.69 12.29 -8.02
CA ASP A 109 11.05 12.04 -9.32
C ASP A 109 9.62 12.57 -9.36
N ALA A 110 8.91 12.58 -8.23
CA ALA A 110 7.57 13.16 -8.13
C ALA A 110 7.51 14.69 -8.27
N ILE A 111 8.63 15.39 -8.07
CA ILE A 111 8.73 16.86 -8.17
C ILE A 111 9.20 17.29 -9.58
N LYS A 112 9.62 16.34 -10.41
CA LYS A 112 10.24 16.56 -11.72
C LYS A 112 9.22 16.57 -12.84
#